data_AF-A0A5U3KYC4-F1
#
_entry.id   AF-A0A5U3KYC4-F1
#
_cell.length_a   1.000
_cell.length_b   1.000
_cell.length_c   1.000
_cell.angle_alpha   90.00
_cell.angle_beta   90.00
_cell.angle_gamma   90.00
#
_symmetry.space_group_name_H-M   'P 1'
#
loop_
_entity.id
_entity.type
_entity.pdbx_description
1 polymer ?
#
loop_
_entity_poly.entity_id
_entity_poly.type
_entity_poly.pdbx_seq_one_letter_code
_entity_poly.pdbx_strand_id
1 'polypeptide(L)'
;MPWGAVQAGRRTARSWSCSSHQSSWDSLMEKLHNIHVVDHEKVHYVAGLNWQVIETQSARRSRKQAKAEGAEHYLVWRQPDTVLLGMTVLSAFQETRERQAYRSLALHILPLLPKDGYAVIPLSESTLWFVATLGGQLSPLSDIVGSGEQIKKAIDVFVTMNPQPPAGWQVIAPDGFLQGETQPPPALTDWLAQEKTRRTPRLSPTNVKAAAGLWIALLALLLAGHFGWQYLQERRENAEIAAAQAALAAKRAAAKSDSQPRPWASQARFNTVLRTCHNHWKTLPLSIAGWTFAQAQCSPAGSLSVNYALPEGGTVADFASRLPYWYPG
;
A
#
# COMPACT_ATOMS: atom_id res chain seq x y z
N MET A 1 58.61 12.68 -55.91
CA MET A 1 57.49 13.43 -55.28
C MET A 1 56.40 13.51 -56.34
N PRO A 2 55.22 12.88 -56.18
CA PRO A 2 54.19 13.36 -55.25
C PRO A 2 53.36 12.27 -54.50
N TRP A 3 52.82 12.68 -53.35
CA TRP A 3 51.48 12.39 -52.78
C TRP A 3 51.12 10.97 -52.31
N GLY A 4 50.98 10.86 -50.99
CA GLY A 4 50.42 9.71 -50.28
C GLY A 4 48.90 9.61 -50.41
N ALA A 5 48.42 8.37 -50.49
CA ALA A 5 47.02 8.01 -50.41
C ALA A 5 46.75 7.36 -49.05
N VAL A 6 45.89 8.02 -48.27
CA VAL A 6 45.29 7.50 -47.04
C VAL A 6 44.23 6.47 -47.43
N GLN A 7 44.43 5.20 -47.04
CA GLN A 7 43.35 4.20 -47.07
C GLN A 7 42.77 3.99 -45.67
N ALA A 8 41.48 4.33 -45.55
CA ALA A 8 40.66 4.14 -44.38
C ALA A 8 40.43 2.63 -44.11
N GLY A 9 40.84 2.17 -42.93
CA GLY A 9 40.51 0.84 -42.42
C GLY A 9 39.02 0.75 -42.06
N ARG A 10 38.26 -0.09 -42.78
CA ARG A 10 36.92 -0.52 -42.37
C ARG A 10 37.06 -1.50 -41.19
N ARG A 11 36.58 -1.11 -40.01
CA ARG A 11 36.35 -2.04 -38.90
C ARG A 11 35.15 -2.92 -39.24
N THR A 12 35.40 -4.20 -39.47
CA THR A 12 34.38 -5.25 -39.47
C THR A 12 33.84 -5.42 -38.04
N ALA A 13 32.58 -5.05 -37.84
CA ALA A 13 31.85 -5.37 -36.62
C ALA A 13 31.65 -6.89 -36.58
N ARG A 14 32.40 -7.57 -35.70
CA ARG A 14 32.14 -8.97 -35.35
C ARG A 14 30.78 -9.02 -34.65
N SER A 15 29.80 -9.66 -35.27
CA SER A 15 28.56 -10.06 -34.62
C SER A 15 28.87 -11.13 -33.58
N TRP A 16 28.94 -10.73 -32.32
CA TRP A 16 29.02 -11.68 -31.20
C TRP A 16 27.63 -12.26 -30.95
N SER A 17 27.53 -13.56 -31.24
CA SER A 17 26.56 -14.57 -30.82
C SER A 17 25.44 -14.11 -29.87
N CYS A 18 24.22 -14.02 -30.41
CA CYS A 18 22.97 -14.11 -29.64
C CYS A 18 22.46 -15.57 -29.53
N SER A 19 23.17 -16.53 -30.14
CA SER A 19 22.73 -17.91 -30.29
C SER A 19 22.88 -18.77 -29.03
N SER A 20 23.89 -18.48 -28.19
CA SER A 20 24.17 -19.29 -26.99
C SER A 20 23.17 -19.07 -25.86
N HIS A 21 22.54 -17.89 -25.81
CA HIS A 21 21.51 -17.59 -24.82
C HIS A 21 20.19 -18.27 -25.22
N GLN A 22 19.79 -18.18 -26.49
CA GLN A 22 18.56 -18.82 -26.99
C GLN A 22 18.61 -20.34 -26.87
N SER A 23 19.73 -20.99 -27.20
CA SER A 23 19.86 -22.45 -27.08
C SER A 23 19.84 -22.96 -25.62
N SER A 24 20.36 -22.17 -24.69
CA SER A 24 20.31 -22.45 -23.25
C SER A 24 18.88 -22.33 -22.72
N TRP A 25 18.16 -21.30 -23.16
CA TRP A 25 16.74 -21.13 -22.85
C TRP A 25 15.89 -22.23 -23.48
N ASP A 26 16.08 -22.58 -24.75
CA ASP A 26 15.30 -23.63 -25.43
C ASP A 26 15.55 -25.02 -24.80
N SER A 27 16.79 -25.34 -24.40
CA SER A 27 17.13 -26.60 -23.72
C SER A 27 16.63 -26.67 -22.27
N LEU A 28 16.69 -25.54 -21.54
CA LEU A 28 16.14 -25.44 -20.19
C LEU A 28 14.62 -25.48 -20.20
N MET A 29 14.01 -24.88 -21.22
CA MET A 29 12.59 -24.97 -21.50
C MET A 29 12.23 -26.41 -21.84
N GLU A 30 12.89 -27.08 -22.79
CA GLU A 30 12.62 -28.49 -23.12
C GLU A 30 12.66 -29.42 -21.89
N LYS A 31 13.61 -29.23 -20.97
CA LYS A 31 13.67 -29.97 -19.69
C LYS A 31 12.50 -29.73 -18.75
N LEU A 32 11.81 -28.60 -18.86
CA LEU A 32 10.68 -28.23 -17.99
C LEU A 32 9.32 -28.64 -18.56
N HIS A 33 9.23 -29.09 -19.81
CA HIS A 33 7.95 -29.31 -20.51
C HIS A 33 7.38 -30.72 -20.42
N ASN A 34 8.16 -31.75 -20.08
CA ASN A 34 7.65 -33.12 -19.99
C ASN A 34 7.11 -33.42 -18.59
N ILE A 35 5.98 -32.80 -18.27
CA ILE A 35 5.24 -33.05 -17.03
C ILE A 35 3.93 -33.77 -17.34
N HIS A 36 3.43 -34.53 -16.36
CA HIS A 36 2.13 -35.19 -16.47
C HIS A 36 1.36 -35.01 -15.17
N VAL A 37 0.10 -34.62 -15.27
CA VAL A 37 -0.79 -34.43 -14.12
C VAL A 37 -1.69 -35.64 -14.00
N VAL A 38 -1.63 -36.31 -12.85
CA VAL A 38 -2.48 -37.46 -12.50
C VAL A 38 -3.49 -37.00 -11.47
N ASP A 39 -4.77 -37.17 -11.79
CA ASP A 39 -5.88 -36.82 -10.91
C ASP A 39 -6.30 -38.05 -10.10
N HIS A 40 -6.31 -37.92 -8.77
CA HIS A 40 -6.80 -38.97 -7.89
C HIS A 40 -7.53 -38.34 -6.69
N GLU A 41 -8.80 -38.71 -6.53
CA GLU A 41 -9.72 -38.11 -5.56
C GLU A 41 -9.80 -36.57 -5.70
N LYS A 42 -9.31 -35.82 -4.71
CA LYS A 42 -9.28 -34.34 -4.66
C LYS A 42 -7.85 -33.79 -4.67
N VAL A 43 -6.93 -34.53 -5.28
CA VAL A 43 -5.51 -34.19 -5.32
C VAL A 43 -4.99 -34.31 -6.76
N HIS A 44 -4.26 -33.28 -7.17
CA HIS A 44 -3.52 -33.28 -8.43
C HIS A 44 -2.06 -33.64 -8.14
N TYR A 45 -1.63 -34.80 -8.64
CA TYR A 45 -0.24 -35.24 -8.56
C TYR A 45 0.50 -34.88 -9.85
N VAL A 46 1.72 -34.36 -9.72
CA VAL A 46 2.56 -33.94 -10.84
C VAL A 46 3.78 -34.85 -10.92
N ALA A 47 3.92 -35.53 -12.05
CA ALA A 47 5.13 -36.24 -12.46
C ALA A 47 5.96 -35.36 -13.39
N GLY A 48 7.27 -35.58 -13.44
CA GLY A 48 8.15 -34.81 -14.34
C GLY A 48 8.78 -33.58 -13.69
N LEU A 49 8.87 -33.51 -12.35
CA LEU A 49 9.47 -32.32 -11.73
C LEU A 49 10.97 -32.25 -12.05
N ASN A 50 11.44 -31.07 -12.42
CA ASN A 50 12.87 -30.85 -12.62
C ASN A 50 13.54 -30.71 -11.25
N TRP A 51 14.30 -31.72 -10.87
CA TRP A 51 15.01 -31.78 -9.59
C TRP A 51 16.43 -31.26 -9.71
N GLN A 52 16.79 -30.35 -8.81
CA GLN A 52 18.16 -29.88 -8.66
C GLN A 52 18.64 -30.01 -7.23
N VAL A 53 19.89 -30.45 -7.09
CA VAL A 53 20.57 -30.46 -5.79
C VAL A 53 20.95 -29.02 -5.46
N ILE A 54 20.51 -28.54 -4.30
CA ILE A 54 20.79 -27.19 -3.81
C ILE A 54 21.37 -27.25 -2.40
N GLU A 55 22.07 -26.19 -2.00
CA GLU A 55 22.42 -25.98 -0.60
C GLU A 55 21.19 -25.65 0.25
N THR A 56 21.29 -25.92 1.56
CA THR A 56 20.24 -25.51 2.50
C THR A 56 20.15 -24.00 2.55
N GLN A 57 19.00 -23.47 2.15
CA GLN A 57 18.77 -22.02 2.10
C GLN A 57 17.35 -21.64 2.53
N SER A 58 17.14 -20.35 2.78
CA SER A 58 15.82 -19.82 3.15
C SER A 58 14.79 -20.01 2.03
N ALA A 59 13.52 -20.15 2.40
CA ALA A 59 12.41 -20.29 1.44
C ALA A 59 12.35 -19.15 0.42
N ARG A 60 12.73 -17.92 0.82
CA ARG A 60 12.81 -16.77 -0.09
C ARG A 60 13.88 -16.95 -1.16
N ARG A 61 15.06 -17.50 -0.82
CA ARG A 61 16.13 -17.75 -1.78
C ARG A 61 15.78 -18.90 -2.71
N SER A 62 15.25 -20.02 -2.19
CA SER A 62 14.77 -21.13 -3.02
C SER A 62 13.71 -20.68 -4.03
N ARG A 63 12.74 -19.85 -3.62
CA ARG A 63 11.73 -19.28 -4.53
C ARG A 63 12.37 -18.38 -5.59
N LYS A 64 13.34 -17.54 -5.20
CA LYS A 64 14.00 -16.61 -6.13
C LYS A 64 14.80 -17.40 -7.17
N GLN A 65 15.47 -18.47 -6.76
CA GLN A 65 16.18 -19.38 -7.65
C GLN A 65 15.21 -20.08 -8.62
N ALA A 66 14.17 -20.75 -8.11
CA ALA A 66 13.17 -21.40 -8.96
C ALA A 66 12.55 -20.42 -9.98
N LYS A 67 12.26 -19.19 -9.55
CA LYS A 67 11.78 -18.14 -10.45
C LYS A 67 12.81 -17.73 -11.51
N ALA A 68 14.08 -17.61 -11.12
CA ALA A 68 15.15 -17.25 -12.05
C ALA A 68 15.36 -18.34 -13.12
N GLU A 69 15.06 -19.59 -12.78
CA GLU A 69 15.07 -20.75 -13.67
C GLU A 69 13.75 -20.93 -14.44
N GLY A 70 12.85 -19.94 -14.41
CA GLY A 70 11.61 -19.95 -15.20
C GLY A 70 10.47 -20.79 -14.60
N ALA A 71 10.62 -21.34 -13.41
CA ALA A 71 9.57 -22.15 -12.79
C ALA A 71 8.38 -21.31 -12.30
N GLU A 72 7.17 -21.82 -12.51
CA GLU A 72 5.94 -21.23 -11.96
C GLU A 72 5.63 -21.79 -10.58
N HIS A 73 5.97 -23.06 -10.36
CA HIS A 73 5.78 -23.75 -9.11
C HIS A 73 7.07 -24.43 -8.68
N TYR A 74 7.28 -24.49 -7.37
CA TYR A 74 8.46 -25.10 -6.79
C TYR A 74 8.14 -25.82 -5.48
N LEU A 75 9.00 -26.74 -5.09
CA LEU A 75 9.00 -27.34 -3.77
C LEU A 75 10.45 -27.60 -3.32
N VAL A 76 10.70 -27.57 -2.02
CA VAL A 76 12.00 -27.93 -1.44
C VAL A 76 11.83 -29.22 -0.64
N TRP A 77 12.59 -30.25 -1.01
CA TRP A 77 12.60 -31.54 -0.34
C TRP A 77 13.94 -31.75 0.36
N ARG A 78 13.90 -32.08 1.65
CA ARG A 78 15.10 -32.32 2.46
C ARG A 78 15.27 -33.81 2.67
N GLN A 79 16.36 -34.34 2.14
CA GLN A 79 16.80 -35.71 2.36
C GLN A 79 17.93 -35.71 3.40
N PRO A 80 18.32 -36.86 3.95
CA PRO A 80 19.42 -36.94 4.92
C PRO A 80 20.72 -36.28 4.44
N ASP A 81 21.10 -36.52 3.18
CA ASP A 81 22.41 -36.08 2.66
C ASP A 81 22.32 -34.91 1.68
N THR A 82 21.13 -34.65 1.12
CA THR A 82 20.93 -33.65 0.05
C THR A 82 19.64 -32.87 0.23
N VAL A 83 19.62 -31.66 -0.32
CA VAL A 83 18.39 -30.88 -0.46
C VAL A 83 18.06 -30.74 -1.94
N LEU A 84 16.84 -31.12 -2.30
CA LEU A 84 16.35 -31.03 -3.66
C LEU A 84 15.39 -29.85 -3.83
N LEU A 85 15.55 -29.13 -4.93
CA LEU A 85 14.61 -28.15 -5.44
C LEU A 85 13.87 -28.77 -6.63
N GLY A 86 12.58 -29.07 -6.45
CA GLY A 86 11.71 -29.55 -7.51
C GLY A 86 10.98 -28.37 -8.17
N MET A 87 11.00 -28.30 -9.50
CA MET A 87 10.49 -27.17 -10.28
C MET A 87 9.61 -27.62 -11.44
N THR A 88 8.62 -26.79 -11.78
CA THR A 88 7.71 -27.06 -12.90
C THR A 88 7.02 -25.79 -13.40
N VAL A 89 6.51 -25.86 -14.64
CA VAL A 89 5.69 -24.85 -15.31
C VAL A 89 4.33 -25.50 -15.59
N LEU A 90 3.26 -25.02 -14.96
CA LEU A 90 1.93 -25.65 -15.02
C LEU A 90 0.97 -24.92 -15.99
N SER A 91 1.36 -23.79 -16.57
CA SER A 91 0.54 -23.00 -17.49
C SER A 91 0.05 -23.78 -18.71
N ALA A 92 0.77 -24.81 -19.16
CA ALA A 92 0.32 -25.69 -20.24
C ALA A 92 -0.88 -26.59 -19.85
N PHE A 93 -1.15 -26.77 -18.56
CA PHE A 93 -2.22 -27.64 -18.02
C PHE A 93 -3.39 -26.87 -17.39
N GLN A 94 -3.41 -25.53 -17.52
CA GLN A 94 -4.47 -24.68 -16.98
C GLN A 94 -5.79 -24.74 -17.78
N GLU A 95 -6.30 -25.95 -18.03
CA GLU A 95 -7.73 -26.11 -18.31
C GLU A 95 -8.48 -26.08 -16.97
N THR A 96 -9.03 -24.90 -16.63
CA THR A 96 -10.21 -24.74 -15.74
C THR A 96 -10.26 -25.60 -14.47
N ARG A 97 -9.13 -25.87 -13.81
CA ARG A 97 -9.10 -26.69 -12.59
C ARG A 97 -9.23 -25.81 -11.36
N GLU A 98 -10.17 -26.20 -10.50
CA GLU A 98 -10.42 -25.57 -9.21
C GLU A 98 -9.13 -25.40 -8.39
N ARG A 99 -9.16 -24.54 -7.38
CA ARG A 99 -8.04 -24.11 -6.49
C ARG A 99 -7.35 -25.23 -5.68
N GLN A 100 -7.38 -26.47 -6.14
CA GLN A 100 -6.70 -27.60 -5.53
C GLN A 100 -5.19 -27.45 -5.74
N ALA A 101 -4.42 -27.90 -4.75
CA ALA A 101 -2.98 -27.77 -4.81
C ALA A 101 -2.33 -28.97 -5.48
N TYR A 102 -1.38 -28.67 -6.35
CA TYR A 102 -0.49 -29.65 -6.95
C TYR A 102 0.46 -30.24 -5.91
N ARG A 103 0.72 -31.54 -6.02
CA ARG A 103 1.66 -32.30 -5.18
C ARG A 103 2.61 -33.09 -6.05
N SER A 104 3.81 -33.40 -5.56
CA SER A 104 4.77 -34.23 -6.30
C SER A 104 4.31 -35.70 -6.29
N LEU A 105 4.19 -36.32 -7.46
CA LEU A 105 3.92 -37.74 -7.59
C LEU A 105 5.10 -38.57 -7.08
N ALA A 106 6.33 -38.22 -7.49
CA ALA A 106 7.55 -38.90 -7.05
C ALA A 106 7.66 -38.97 -5.53
N LEU A 107 7.39 -37.86 -4.82
CA LEU A 107 7.45 -37.83 -3.35
C LEU A 107 6.26 -38.51 -2.66
N HIS A 108 5.14 -38.68 -3.36
CA HIS A 108 4.00 -39.45 -2.83
C HIS A 108 4.33 -40.94 -2.79
N ILE A 109 4.86 -41.47 -3.89
CA ILE A 109 5.17 -42.91 -4.02
C ILE A 109 6.56 -43.28 -3.49
N LEU A 110 7.41 -42.30 -3.14
CA LEU A 110 8.77 -42.54 -2.66
C LEU A 110 8.88 -43.64 -1.58
N PRO A 111 7.96 -43.75 -0.59
CA PRO A 111 8.00 -44.83 0.39
C PRO A 111 7.72 -46.23 -0.17
N LEU A 112 7.06 -46.32 -1.32
CA LEU A 112 6.71 -47.57 -2.01
C LEU A 112 7.80 -48.02 -2.98
N LEU A 113 8.74 -47.13 -3.32
CA LEU A 113 9.85 -47.44 -4.19
C LEU A 113 10.89 -48.33 -3.48
N PRO A 114 11.63 -49.16 -4.23
CA PRO A 114 12.75 -49.90 -3.67
C PRO A 114 13.77 -48.94 -3.05
N LYS A 115 14.58 -49.41 -2.10
CA LYS A 115 15.62 -48.57 -1.49
C LYS A 115 16.71 -48.16 -2.50
N ASP A 116 17.16 -49.12 -3.29
CA ASP A 116 18.21 -48.96 -4.31
C ASP A 116 17.67 -49.55 -5.62
N GLY A 117 17.10 -48.69 -6.46
CA GLY A 117 16.34 -49.15 -7.60
C GLY A 117 15.59 -48.07 -8.35
N TYR A 118 14.73 -48.50 -9.26
CA TYR A 118 13.91 -47.59 -10.04
C TYR A 118 12.62 -48.26 -10.52
N ALA A 119 11.64 -47.42 -10.81
CA ALA A 119 10.36 -47.82 -11.36
C ALA A 119 10.10 -47.13 -12.70
N VAL A 120 9.52 -47.88 -13.62
CA VAL A 120 8.93 -47.39 -14.87
C VAL A 120 7.43 -47.68 -14.83
N ILE A 121 6.62 -46.63 -14.92
CA ILE A 121 5.17 -46.74 -14.77
C ILE A 121 4.50 -46.14 -16.01
N PRO A 122 3.56 -46.85 -16.66
CA PRO A 122 2.75 -46.26 -17.72
C PRO A 122 1.79 -45.21 -17.15
N LEU A 123 1.84 -43.99 -17.70
CA LEU A 123 0.90 -42.91 -17.37
C LEU A 123 -0.23 -42.82 -18.41
N SER A 124 0.05 -43.18 -19.66
CA SER A 124 -0.90 -43.31 -20.76
C SER A 124 -0.41 -44.38 -21.75
N GLU A 125 -1.10 -44.58 -22.87
CA GLU A 125 -0.73 -45.58 -23.89
C GLU A 125 0.68 -45.35 -24.49
N SER A 126 1.13 -44.09 -24.57
CA SER A 126 2.40 -43.72 -25.21
C SER A 126 3.39 -43.04 -24.26
N THR A 127 2.98 -42.78 -23.02
CA THR A 127 3.77 -42.01 -22.04
C THR A 127 4.10 -42.88 -20.84
N LEU A 128 5.39 -42.98 -20.56
CA LEU A 128 5.97 -43.67 -19.42
C LEU A 128 6.58 -42.65 -18.45
N TRP A 129 6.69 -43.05 -17.20
CA TRP A 129 7.31 -42.27 -16.15
C TRP A 129 8.40 -43.08 -15.46
N PHE A 130 9.57 -42.47 -15.33
CA PHE A 130 10.74 -43.03 -14.67
C PHE A 130 11.02 -42.31 -13.37
N VAL A 131 11.18 -43.06 -12.30
CA VAL A 131 11.47 -42.57 -10.96
C VAL A 131 12.45 -43.51 -10.28
N ALA A 132 13.46 -42.98 -9.58
CA ALA A 132 14.55 -43.77 -9.07
C ALA A 132 14.99 -43.33 -7.68
N THR A 133 15.55 -44.28 -6.95
CA THR A 133 15.97 -44.13 -5.56
C THR A 133 17.37 -44.69 -5.36
N LEU A 134 18.13 -44.02 -4.50
CA LEU A 134 19.44 -44.46 -4.02
C LEU A 134 19.46 -44.32 -2.50
N GLY A 135 19.70 -45.41 -1.79
CA GLY A 135 19.65 -45.44 -0.32
C GLY A 135 18.29 -45.04 0.26
N GLY A 136 17.20 -45.17 -0.49
CA GLY A 136 15.85 -44.72 -0.13
C GLY A 136 15.61 -43.22 -0.33
N GLN A 137 16.56 -42.51 -0.95
CA GLN A 137 16.46 -41.10 -1.30
C GLN A 137 16.09 -40.95 -2.77
N LEU A 138 15.25 -39.98 -3.10
CA LEU A 138 14.89 -39.65 -4.48
C LEU A 138 16.15 -39.20 -5.25
N SER A 139 16.38 -39.79 -6.42
CA SER A 139 17.46 -39.40 -7.31
C SER A 139 17.10 -38.12 -8.08
N PRO A 140 18.00 -37.11 -8.15
CA PRO A 140 17.78 -35.91 -8.96
C PRO A 140 17.82 -36.19 -10.48
N LEU A 141 18.32 -37.36 -10.89
CA LEU A 141 18.33 -37.81 -12.28
C LEU A 141 17.06 -38.56 -12.69
N SER A 142 16.02 -38.52 -11.84
CA SER A 142 14.77 -39.24 -12.02
C SER A 142 13.57 -38.30 -12.01
N ASP A 143 12.36 -38.86 -11.95
CA ASP A 143 11.09 -38.14 -12.13
C ASP A 143 10.99 -37.57 -13.55
N ILE A 144 11.16 -38.43 -14.55
CA ILE A 144 11.19 -38.09 -15.97
C ILE A 144 9.98 -38.73 -16.65
N VAL A 145 9.23 -37.93 -17.41
CA VAL A 145 8.11 -38.39 -18.22
C VAL A 145 8.53 -38.36 -19.70
N GLY A 146 8.17 -39.40 -20.46
CA GLY A 146 8.49 -39.44 -21.88
C GLY A 146 8.10 -40.75 -22.58
N SER A 147 8.54 -40.88 -23.82
CA SER A 147 8.38 -42.11 -24.61
C SER A 147 9.27 -43.24 -24.10
N GLY A 148 8.99 -44.48 -24.53
CA GLY A 148 9.81 -45.64 -24.16
C GLY A 148 11.31 -45.49 -24.45
N GLU A 149 11.67 -44.88 -25.59
CA GLU A 149 13.06 -44.62 -25.94
C GLU A 149 13.72 -43.57 -25.04
N GLN A 150 13.00 -42.49 -24.74
CA GLN A 150 13.47 -41.44 -23.84
C GLN A 150 13.69 -41.99 -22.43
N ILE A 151 12.77 -42.82 -21.94
CA ILE A 151 12.89 -43.47 -20.64
C ILE A 151 14.06 -44.46 -20.59
N LYS A 152 14.27 -45.27 -21.64
CA LYS A 152 15.44 -46.15 -21.72
C LYS A 152 16.76 -45.37 -21.64
N LYS A 153 16.85 -44.23 -22.34
CA LYS A 153 18.00 -43.34 -22.27
C LYS A 153 18.18 -42.72 -20.88
N ALA A 154 17.09 -42.33 -20.23
CA ALA A 154 17.13 -41.81 -18.86
C ALA A 154 17.63 -42.86 -17.86
N ILE A 155 17.19 -44.11 -17.99
CA ILE A 155 17.65 -45.25 -17.19
C ILE A 155 19.15 -45.48 -17.41
N ASP A 156 19.61 -45.50 -18.66
CA ASP A 156 21.03 -45.67 -18.99
C ASP A 156 21.91 -44.60 -18.35
N VAL A 157 21.48 -43.33 -18.42
CA VAL A 157 22.16 -42.22 -17.73
C VAL A 157 22.17 -42.44 -16.22
N PHE A 158 21.03 -42.82 -15.62
CA PHE A 158 20.94 -43.06 -14.18
C PHE A 158 21.87 -44.19 -13.73
N VAL A 159 21.84 -45.34 -14.40
CA VAL A 159 22.67 -46.51 -14.06
C VAL A 159 24.15 -46.21 -14.27
N THR A 160 24.52 -45.47 -15.32
CA THR A 160 25.92 -45.13 -15.60
C THR A 160 26.48 -44.12 -14.59
N MET A 161 25.67 -43.16 -14.15
CA MET A 161 26.10 -42.10 -13.23
C MET A 161 26.17 -42.53 -11.77
N ASN A 162 25.59 -43.68 -11.41
CA ASN A 162 25.53 -44.15 -10.02
C ASN A 162 26.25 -45.49 -9.87
N PRO A 163 27.01 -45.69 -8.77
CA PRO A 163 27.65 -46.98 -8.53
C PRO A 163 26.58 -48.07 -8.34
N GLN A 164 26.82 -49.24 -8.91
CA GLN A 164 25.92 -50.37 -8.77
C GLN A 164 25.81 -50.78 -7.28
N PRO A 165 24.59 -50.91 -6.73
CA PRO A 165 24.39 -51.38 -5.37
C PRO A 165 24.91 -52.82 -5.18
N PRO A 166 25.37 -53.22 -3.98
CA PRO A 166 25.88 -54.57 -3.72
C PRO A 166 24.88 -55.70 -4.03
N ALA A 167 23.57 -55.43 -3.82
CA ALA A 167 22.49 -56.37 -4.10
C ALA A 167 21.94 -56.27 -5.53
N GLY A 168 22.57 -55.45 -6.39
CA GLY A 168 22.04 -55.10 -7.70
C GLY A 168 20.90 -54.07 -7.63
N TRP A 169 20.45 -53.66 -8.81
CA TRP A 169 19.31 -52.75 -8.95
C TRP A 169 17.99 -53.50 -8.77
N GLN A 170 17.11 -52.99 -7.92
CA GLN A 170 15.73 -53.46 -7.86
C GLN A 170 14.90 -52.71 -8.90
N VAL A 171 14.38 -53.43 -9.89
CA VAL A 171 13.73 -52.84 -11.06
C VAL A 171 12.26 -53.18 -11.10
N ILE A 172 11.42 -52.15 -11.08
CA ILE A 172 9.97 -52.27 -11.31
C ILE A 172 9.69 -51.72 -12.71
N ALA A 173 9.25 -52.55 -13.65
CA ALA A 173 8.99 -52.12 -15.02
C ALA A 173 7.98 -53.05 -15.71
N PRO A 174 7.23 -52.57 -16.73
CA PRO A 174 6.33 -53.43 -17.49
C PRO A 174 7.07 -54.61 -18.11
N ASP A 175 6.41 -55.75 -18.20
CA ASP A 175 7.00 -56.98 -18.74
C ASP A 175 7.55 -56.75 -20.16
N GLY A 176 8.80 -57.17 -20.38
CA GLY A 176 9.47 -57.01 -21.68
C GLY A 176 9.93 -55.58 -22.02
N PHE A 177 9.73 -54.58 -21.15
CA PHE A 177 10.22 -53.22 -21.38
C PHE A 177 11.75 -53.14 -21.30
N LEU A 178 12.34 -53.81 -20.31
CA LEU A 178 13.79 -53.91 -20.07
C LEU A 178 14.23 -55.38 -20.16
N GLN A 179 15.52 -55.59 -20.41
CA GLN A 179 16.14 -56.91 -20.31
C GLN A 179 16.58 -57.17 -18.87
N GLY A 180 16.35 -58.38 -18.36
CA GLY A 180 16.75 -58.79 -17.01
C GLY A 180 15.56 -59.11 -16.10
N GLU A 181 15.85 -59.33 -14.82
CA GLU A 181 14.83 -59.56 -13.79
C GLU A 181 14.12 -58.25 -13.45
N THR A 182 12.84 -58.14 -13.81
CA THR A 182 11.98 -57.01 -13.48
C THR A 182 10.75 -57.47 -12.73
N GLN A 183 10.22 -56.62 -11.86
CA GLN A 183 8.91 -56.80 -11.25
C GLN A 183 7.87 -55.95 -11.99
N PRO A 184 6.70 -56.48 -12.36
CA PRO A 184 5.68 -55.68 -13.00
C PRO A 184 5.16 -54.59 -12.04
N PRO A 185 4.98 -53.34 -12.49
CA PRO A 185 4.42 -52.28 -11.66
C PRO A 185 2.95 -52.61 -11.32
N PRO A 186 2.52 -52.45 -10.06
CA PRO A 186 1.11 -52.38 -9.72
C PRO A 186 0.42 -51.23 -10.47
N ALA A 187 -0.91 -51.25 -10.53
CA ALA A 187 -1.64 -50.14 -11.14
C ALA A 187 -1.33 -48.84 -10.39
N LEU A 188 -1.16 -47.73 -11.13
CA LEU A 188 -0.84 -46.43 -10.53
C LEU A 188 -1.88 -46.03 -9.47
N THR A 189 -3.16 -46.37 -9.69
CA THR A 189 -4.24 -46.15 -8.72
C THR A 189 -4.00 -46.85 -7.38
N ASP A 190 -3.37 -48.03 -7.39
CA ASP A 190 -3.10 -48.80 -6.17
C ASP A 190 -1.98 -48.13 -5.36
N TRP A 191 -0.96 -47.61 -6.04
CA TRP A 191 0.11 -46.84 -5.41
C TRP A 191 -0.42 -45.53 -4.82
N LEU A 192 -1.34 -44.86 -5.51
CA LEU A 192 -1.99 -43.65 -5.00
C LEU A 192 -2.92 -43.93 -3.82
N ALA A 193 -3.52 -45.12 -3.74
CA ALA A 193 -4.44 -45.50 -2.68
C ALA A 193 -3.74 -46.02 -1.41
N GLN A 194 -2.53 -46.59 -1.53
CA GLN A 194 -1.80 -47.24 -0.43
C GLN A 194 -1.32 -46.26 0.65
N GLU A 195 -0.98 -45.01 0.31
CA GLU A 195 -0.38 -44.08 1.27
C GLU A 195 -1.33 -42.93 1.66
N LYS A 196 -2.16 -43.18 2.68
CA LYS A 196 -3.10 -42.17 3.23
C LYS A 196 -2.54 -41.39 4.42
N THR A 197 -1.42 -41.82 5.00
CA THR A 197 -0.97 -41.33 6.32
C THR A 197 0.00 -40.17 6.21
N ARG A 198 0.82 -40.13 5.16
CA ARG A 198 1.83 -39.08 4.98
C ARG A 198 1.31 -37.93 4.12
N ARG A 199 1.39 -36.69 4.64
CA ARG A 199 1.11 -35.49 3.85
C ARG A 199 2.22 -35.29 2.80
N THR A 200 1.95 -35.71 1.57
CA THR A 200 2.80 -35.39 0.41
C THR A 200 3.01 -33.87 0.31
N PRO A 201 4.23 -33.37 0.10
CA PRO A 201 4.48 -31.93 0.03
C PRO A 201 3.75 -31.27 -1.13
N ARG A 202 3.25 -30.05 -0.89
CA ARG A 202 2.53 -29.23 -1.88
C ARG A 202 3.53 -28.38 -2.66
N LEU A 203 3.27 -28.20 -3.94
CA LEU A 203 3.98 -27.25 -4.77
C LEU A 203 3.51 -25.83 -4.44
N SER A 204 4.46 -24.92 -4.28
CA SER A 204 4.23 -23.51 -3.98
C SER A 204 4.41 -22.64 -5.22
N PRO A 205 3.55 -21.64 -5.47
CA PRO A 205 3.73 -20.75 -6.60
C PRO A 205 4.93 -19.81 -6.40
N THR A 206 5.65 -19.50 -7.48
CA THR A 206 6.76 -18.53 -7.46
C THR A 206 6.25 -17.09 -7.55
N ASN A 207 5.07 -16.87 -8.17
CA ASN A 207 4.46 -15.56 -8.33
C ASN A 207 3.45 -15.21 -7.22
N VAL A 208 3.96 -14.83 -6.05
CA VAL A 208 3.14 -14.31 -4.94
C VAL A 208 2.77 -12.82 -5.12
N LYS A 209 3.26 -12.16 -6.18
CA LYS A 209 3.15 -10.70 -6.36
C LYS A 209 1.73 -10.24 -6.71
N ALA A 210 0.91 -11.09 -7.33
CA ALA A 210 -0.49 -10.76 -7.61
C ALA A 210 -1.28 -10.44 -6.32
N ALA A 211 -1.08 -11.26 -5.28
CA ALA A 211 -1.70 -11.02 -3.97
C ALA A 211 -1.18 -9.73 -3.31
N ALA A 212 0.13 -9.49 -3.36
CA ALA A 212 0.72 -8.27 -2.80
C ALA A 212 0.26 -6.99 -3.51
N GLY A 213 0.12 -7.02 -4.84
CA GLY A 213 -0.40 -5.89 -5.62
C GLY A 213 -1.85 -5.55 -5.26
N LEU A 214 -2.69 -6.57 -5.08
CA LEU A 214 -4.08 -6.39 -4.63
C LEU A 214 -4.15 -5.76 -3.23
N TRP A 215 -3.31 -6.20 -2.30
CA TRP A 215 -3.25 -5.61 -0.95
C TRP A 215 -2.78 -4.14 -0.97
N ILE A 216 -1.79 -3.81 -1.80
CA ILE A 216 -1.32 -2.43 -1.96
C ILE A 216 -2.42 -1.56 -2.58
N ALA A 217 -3.13 -2.05 -3.61
CA ALA A 217 -4.23 -1.34 -4.23
C ALA A 217 -5.39 -1.11 -3.25
N LEU A 218 -5.74 -2.11 -2.44
CA LEU A 218 -6.77 -1.99 -1.41
C LEU A 218 -6.37 -0.95 -0.35
N LEU A 219 -5.11 -0.97 0.10
CA LEU A 219 -4.61 0.01 1.06
C LEU A 219 -4.65 1.43 0.48
N ALA A 220 -4.25 1.61 -0.79
CA ALA A 220 -4.33 2.90 -1.46
C ALA A 220 -5.78 3.41 -1.57
N LEU A 221 -6.73 2.52 -1.88
CA LEU A 221 -8.16 2.87 -1.96
C LEU A 221 -8.71 3.31 -0.59
N LEU A 222 -8.34 2.61 0.48
CA LEU A 222 -8.75 2.96 1.85
C LEU A 222 -8.20 4.33 2.27
N LEU A 223 -6.92 4.60 1.98
CA LEU A 223 -6.31 5.89 2.27
C LEU A 223 -6.97 7.02 1.46
N ALA A 224 -7.19 6.82 0.17
CA ALA A 224 -7.87 7.81 -0.68
C ALA A 224 -9.29 8.09 -0.21
N GLY A 225 -10.05 7.05 0.18
CA GLY A 225 -11.38 7.19 0.76
C GLY A 225 -11.38 7.98 2.07
N HIS A 226 -10.42 7.69 2.96
CA HIS A 226 -10.29 8.40 4.24
C HIS A 226 -9.98 9.89 4.06
N PHE A 227 -8.93 10.21 3.30
CA PHE A 227 -8.54 11.61 3.07
C PHE A 227 -9.57 12.37 2.22
N GLY A 228 -10.20 11.72 1.25
CA GLY A 228 -11.29 12.31 0.48
C GLY A 228 -12.49 12.66 1.34
N TRP A 229 -12.85 11.80 2.29
CA TRP A 229 -13.91 12.07 3.26
C TRP A 229 -13.55 13.22 4.18
N GLN A 230 -12.35 13.22 4.76
CA GLN A 230 -11.87 14.30 5.62
C GLN A 230 -11.89 15.66 4.90
N TYR A 231 -11.40 15.71 3.67
CA TYR A 231 -11.39 16.94 2.86
C TYR A 231 -12.80 17.48 2.61
N LEU A 232 -13.76 16.59 2.34
CA LEU A 232 -15.14 17.00 2.11
C LEU A 232 -15.83 17.48 3.40
N GLN A 233 -15.54 16.85 4.54
CA GLN A 233 -16.05 17.29 5.83
C GLN A 233 -15.52 18.67 6.19
N GLU A 234 -14.21 18.87 6.10
CA GLU A 234 -13.57 20.16 6.37
C GLU A 234 -14.13 21.27 5.45
N ARG A 235 -14.39 20.96 4.17
CA ARG A 235 -15.07 21.88 3.24
C ARG A 235 -16.47 22.28 3.70
N ARG A 236 -17.26 21.33 4.22
CA ARG A 236 -18.63 21.59 4.71
C ARG A 236 -18.61 22.45 5.95
N GLU A 237 -17.79 22.10 6.93
CA GLU A 237 -17.62 22.86 8.17
C GLU A 237 -17.15 24.29 7.88
N ASN A 238 -16.15 24.45 7.01
CA ASN A 238 -15.65 25.78 6.63
C ASN A 238 -16.72 26.61 5.89
N ALA A 239 -17.56 25.99 5.06
CA ALA A 239 -18.67 26.67 4.39
C ALA A 239 -19.74 27.16 5.38
N GLU A 240 -20.06 26.36 6.40
CA GLU A 240 -21.00 26.74 7.46
C GLU A 240 -20.44 27.90 8.32
N ILE A 241 -19.17 27.82 8.71
CA ILE A 241 -18.49 28.89 9.46
C ILE A 241 -18.47 30.19 8.64
N ALA A 242 -18.14 30.12 7.35
CA ALA A 242 -18.13 31.29 6.47
C ALA A 242 -19.54 31.90 6.30
N ALA A 243 -20.58 31.08 6.15
CA ALA A 243 -21.96 31.54 6.08
C ALA A 243 -22.42 32.20 7.38
N ALA A 244 -22.07 31.63 8.54
CA ALA A 244 -22.38 32.21 9.85
C ALA A 244 -21.68 33.57 10.05
N GLN A 245 -20.41 33.68 9.66
CA GLN A 245 -19.66 34.94 9.72
C GLN A 245 -20.27 36.01 8.80
N ALA A 246 -20.66 35.63 7.58
CA ALA A 246 -21.33 36.54 6.65
C ALA A 246 -22.67 37.05 7.20
N ALA A 247 -23.48 36.18 7.81
CA ALA A 247 -24.74 36.56 8.44
C ALA A 247 -24.54 37.52 9.63
N LEU A 248 -23.52 37.28 10.46
CA LEU A 248 -23.16 38.19 11.56
C LEU A 248 -22.67 39.55 11.03
N ALA A 249 -21.86 39.55 9.97
CA ALA A 249 -21.40 40.79 9.33
C ALA A 249 -22.57 41.60 8.76
N ALA A 250 -23.54 40.95 8.09
CA ALA A 250 -24.74 41.59 7.58
C ALA A 250 -25.60 42.20 8.70
N LYS A 251 -25.82 41.46 9.80
CA LYS A 251 -26.52 41.98 10.99
C LYS A 251 -25.83 43.21 11.58
N ARG A 252 -24.49 43.19 11.68
CA ARG A 252 -23.70 44.33 12.16
C ARG A 252 -23.79 45.54 11.23
N ALA A 253 -23.82 45.32 9.92
CA ALA A 253 -23.97 46.40 8.94
C ALA A 253 -25.35 47.07 9.04
N ALA A 254 -26.42 46.26 9.13
CA ALA A 254 -27.79 46.77 9.32
C ALA A 254 -27.96 47.53 10.65
N ALA A 255 -27.36 47.04 11.74
CA ALA A 255 -27.40 47.73 13.04
C ALA A 255 -26.62 49.06 13.04
N LYS A 256 -25.61 49.22 12.17
CA LYS A 256 -24.89 50.49 12.01
C LYS A 256 -25.69 51.51 11.20
N SER A 257 -26.46 51.09 10.19
CA SER A 257 -27.29 52.01 9.41
C SER A 257 -28.50 52.54 10.18
N ASP A 258 -29.00 51.75 11.15
CA ASP A 258 -30.16 52.10 11.98
C ASP A 258 -29.77 52.83 13.28
N SER A 259 -28.59 53.44 13.33
CA SER A 259 -28.13 54.17 14.52
C SER A 259 -28.91 55.48 14.67
N GLN A 260 -30.08 55.40 15.29
CA GLN A 260 -30.81 56.57 15.78
C GLN A 260 -29.88 57.36 16.72
N PRO A 261 -29.76 58.71 16.54
CA PRO A 261 -28.85 59.50 17.35
C PRO A 261 -29.22 59.30 18.82
N ARG A 262 -28.26 58.85 19.61
CA ARG A 262 -28.49 58.55 21.03
C ARG A 262 -29.01 59.82 21.71
N PRO A 263 -30.05 59.76 22.56
CA PRO A 263 -30.68 60.97 23.12
C PRO A 263 -29.76 61.81 24.00
N TRP A 264 -28.63 61.26 24.47
CA TRP A 264 -27.59 61.99 25.20
C TRP A 264 -26.53 62.64 24.30
N ALA A 265 -26.54 62.38 22.98
CA ALA A 265 -25.61 62.99 22.04
C ALA A 265 -25.89 64.49 21.84
N SER A 266 -27.14 64.93 22.04
CA SER A 266 -27.56 66.34 21.99
C SER A 266 -27.45 67.07 23.33
N GLN A 267 -27.11 66.38 24.42
CA GLN A 267 -26.93 67.01 25.73
C GLN A 267 -25.55 67.67 25.81
N ALA A 268 -25.49 68.88 26.36
CA ALA A 268 -24.23 69.56 26.62
C ALA A 268 -23.38 68.72 27.60
N ARG A 269 -22.10 68.51 27.27
CA ARG A 269 -21.19 67.79 28.16
C ARG A 269 -21.07 68.56 29.47
N PHE A 270 -21.17 67.86 30.60
CA PHE A 270 -21.12 68.45 31.95
C PHE A 270 -19.95 69.43 32.14
N ASN A 271 -18.75 69.07 31.69
CA ASN A 271 -17.57 69.93 31.80
C ASN A 271 -17.71 71.26 31.05
N THR A 272 -18.44 71.27 29.93
CA THR A 272 -18.72 72.49 29.16
C THR A 272 -19.67 73.40 29.93
N VAL A 273 -20.75 72.85 30.48
CA VAL A 273 -21.71 73.58 31.32
C VAL A 273 -21.01 74.17 32.55
N LEU A 274 -20.23 73.36 33.26
CA LEU A 274 -19.52 73.78 34.47
C LEU A 274 -18.50 74.90 34.20
N ARG A 275 -17.70 74.78 33.14
CA ARG A 275 -16.73 75.83 32.76
C ARG A 275 -17.42 77.14 32.41
N THR A 276 -18.52 77.08 31.67
CA THR A 276 -19.27 78.28 31.25
C THR A 276 -19.82 79.01 32.48
N CYS A 277 -20.49 78.30 33.38
CA CYS A 277 -21.00 78.88 34.62
C CYS A 277 -19.88 79.38 35.54
N HIS A 278 -18.77 78.65 35.66
CA HIS A 278 -17.61 79.08 36.46
C HIS A 278 -16.99 80.38 35.95
N ASN A 279 -16.88 80.54 34.62
CA ASN A 279 -16.36 81.78 34.03
C ASN A 279 -17.28 82.97 34.30
N HIS A 280 -18.59 82.80 34.17
CA HIS A 280 -19.56 83.85 34.53
C HIS A 280 -19.55 84.17 36.03
N TRP A 281 -19.35 83.17 36.89
CA TRP A 281 -19.27 83.40 38.34
C TRP A 281 -18.13 84.34 38.73
N LYS A 282 -16.97 84.24 38.06
CA LYS A 282 -15.79 85.07 38.36
C LYS A 282 -16.02 86.56 38.13
N THR A 283 -16.94 86.92 37.24
CA THR A 283 -17.21 88.31 36.88
C THR A 283 -18.38 88.91 37.67
N LEU A 284 -18.99 88.16 38.61
CA LEU A 284 -20.13 88.66 39.37
C LEU A 284 -19.69 89.68 40.44
N PRO A 285 -20.25 90.90 40.44
CA PRO A 285 -20.02 91.85 41.52
C PRO A 285 -20.72 91.37 42.81
N LEU A 286 -20.03 91.50 43.94
CA LEU A 286 -20.58 91.15 45.26
C LEU A 286 -21.72 92.09 45.70
N SER A 287 -21.75 93.31 45.14
CA SER A 287 -22.85 94.26 45.33
C SER A 287 -23.05 95.16 44.12
N ILE A 288 -24.31 95.51 43.83
CA ILE A 288 -24.71 96.49 42.82
C ILE A 288 -25.67 97.47 43.48
N ALA A 289 -25.35 98.77 43.53
CA ALA A 289 -26.20 99.79 44.14
C ALA A 289 -26.65 99.48 45.58
N GLY A 290 -25.77 98.86 46.39
CA GLY A 290 -26.07 98.44 47.76
C GLY A 290 -26.84 97.13 47.87
N TRP A 291 -27.35 96.57 46.77
CA TRP A 291 -27.92 95.22 46.75
C TRP A 291 -26.80 94.21 46.92
N THR A 292 -26.94 93.29 47.85
CA THR A 292 -25.91 92.28 48.16
C THR A 292 -26.20 90.99 47.43
N PHE A 293 -25.16 90.32 46.94
CA PHE A 293 -25.30 89.02 46.32
C PHE A 293 -25.94 88.02 47.29
N ALA A 294 -27.00 87.34 46.86
CA ALA A 294 -27.69 86.33 47.68
C ALA A 294 -27.38 84.91 47.21
N GLN A 295 -27.61 84.61 45.93
CA GLN A 295 -27.40 83.28 45.37
C GLN A 295 -27.19 83.32 43.87
N ALA A 296 -26.49 82.32 43.33
CA ALA A 296 -26.47 82.07 41.89
C ALA A 296 -26.59 80.57 41.60
N GLN A 297 -27.33 80.25 40.54
CA GLN A 297 -27.70 78.90 40.12
C GLN A 297 -27.35 78.72 38.65
N CYS A 298 -26.69 77.59 38.32
CA CYS A 298 -26.28 77.25 36.96
C CYS A 298 -27.29 76.28 36.35
N SER A 299 -27.83 76.61 35.18
CA SER A 299 -28.77 75.75 34.48
C SER A 299 -28.06 74.65 33.67
N PRO A 300 -28.73 73.52 33.39
CA PRO A 300 -28.19 72.47 32.51
C PRO A 300 -27.86 72.94 31.09
N ALA A 301 -28.39 74.08 30.66
CA ALA A 301 -28.10 74.70 29.36
C ALA A 301 -26.83 75.58 29.38
N GLY A 302 -26.19 75.77 30.54
CA GLY A 302 -25.00 76.60 30.71
C GLY A 302 -25.28 78.08 31.00
N SER A 303 -26.52 78.46 31.28
CA SER A 303 -26.87 79.82 31.73
C SER A 303 -26.76 79.96 33.25
N LEU A 304 -26.26 81.12 33.72
CA LEU A 304 -26.11 81.43 35.14
C LEU A 304 -27.20 82.45 35.55
N SER A 305 -28.10 82.06 36.45
CA SER A 305 -29.08 82.97 37.05
C SER A 305 -28.58 83.46 38.40
N VAL A 306 -28.60 84.78 38.62
CA VAL A 306 -28.04 85.44 39.80
C VAL A 306 -29.11 86.28 40.49
N ASN A 307 -29.21 86.16 41.81
CA ASN A 307 -30.17 86.88 42.64
C ASN A 307 -29.45 87.77 43.65
N TYR A 308 -29.90 89.02 43.76
CA TYR A 308 -29.40 90.01 44.72
C TYR A 308 -30.51 90.36 45.73
N ALA A 309 -30.14 90.59 46.99
CA ALA A 309 -31.05 90.99 48.05
C ALA A 309 -31.20 92.52 48.10
N LEU A 310 -32.44 92.98 48.25
CA LEU A 310 -32.80 94.40 48.38
C LEU A 310 -32.30 94.94 49.73
N PRO A 311 -31.49 96.02 49.76
CA PRO A 311 -31.06 96.65 51.00
C PRO A 311 -32.16 97.55 51.58
N GLU A 312 -32.11 97.83 52.88
CA GLU A 312 -33.04 98.76 53.52
C GLU A 312 -32.93 100.16 52.90
N GLY A 313 -34.05 100.69 52.38
CA GLY A 313 -34.10 101.98 51.69
C GLY A 313 -33.69 101.97 50.21
N GLY A 314 -33.33 100.82 49.63
CA GLY A 314 -33.00 100.68 48.20
C GLY A 314 -34.23 100.67 47.30
N THR A 315 -34.04 100.98 46.01
CA THR A 315 -35.09 100.85 44.99
C THR A 315 -34.67 99.92 43.85
N VAL A 316 -35.65 99.26 43.21
CA VAL A 316 -35.43 98.40 42.04
C VAL A 316 -34.94 99.20 40.83
N ALA A 317 -35.36 100.47 40.72
CA ALA A 317 -34.97 101.35 39.62
C ALA A 317 -33.46 101.67 39.61
N ASP A 318 -32.86 101.93 40.78
CA ASP A 318 -31.41 102.18 40.88
C ASP A 318 -30.60 100.92 40.53
N PHE A 319 -31.04 99.74 40.98
CA PHE A 319 -30.43 98.46 40.59
C PHE A 319 -30.52 98.22 39.07
N ALA A 320 -31.71 98.40 38.48
CA ALA A 320 -31.93 98.19 37.05
C ALA A 320 -31.11 99.13 36.17
N SER A 321 -30.95 100.40 36.59
CA SER A 321 -30.16 101.39 35.85
C SER A 321 -28.67 101.06 35.74
N ARG A 322 -28.12 100.28 36.70
CA ARG A 322 -26.69 99.93 36.77
C ARG A 322 -26.36 98.51 36.28
N LEU A 323 -27.38 97.69 36.01
CA LEU A 323 -27.20 96.36 35.41
C LEU A 323 -26.39 96.38 34.09
N PRO A 324 -26.63 97.31 33.13
CA PRO A 324 -25.92 97.32 31.85
C PRO A 324 -24.41 97.55 31.96
N TYR A 325 -23.95 98.17 33.05
CA TYR A 325 -22.51 98.38 33.29
C TYR A 325 -21.78 97.05 33.55
N TRP A 326 -22.42 96.11 34.25
CA TRP A 326 -21.84 94.81 34.59
C TRP A 326 -22.18 93.72 33.58
N TYR A 327 -23.30 93.87 32.86
CA TYR A 327 -23.79 92.92 31.87
C TYR A 327 -24.24 93.65 30.59
N PRO A 328 -23.29 94.13 29.77
CA PRO A 328 -23.61 94.59 28.43
C PRO A 328 -24.09 93.37 27.63
N GLY A 329 -25.26 93.49 27.00
CA GLY A 329 -25.84 92.42 26.17
C GLY A 329 -24.93 92.00 25.02
#